data_AF-A0A1G5SRT2-F1
#
_entry.id   AF-A0A1G5SRT2-F1
#
_cell.length_a   1.000
_cell.length_b   1.000
_cell.length_c   1.000
_cell.angle_alpha   90.00
_cell.angle_beta   90.00
_cell.angle_gamma   90.00
#
_symmetry.space_group_name_H-M   'P 1'
#
loop_
_entity.id
_entity.type
_entity.pdbx_description
1 polymer ?
#
loop_
_entity_poly.entity_id
_entity_poly.type
_entity_poly.pdbx_seq_one_letter_code
_entity_poly.pdbx_strand_id
1 'polypeptide(L)' 'MTTIAILIGTQAGARLLAAASEREAALSAEAFLLRLPVRALPAPLWVQCADPAVSGRLTGYLNGLQAEQVRERDARRV' A
#
# COMPACT_ATOMS: atom_id res chain seq x y z
N MET A 1 0.14 4.22 -22.46
CA MET A 1 -0.35 3.44 -21.31
C MET A 1 0.62 3.69 -20.17
N THR A 2 0.16 4.29 -19.07
CA THR A 2 1.00 4.58 -17.91
C THR A 2 0.91 3.41 -16.96
N THR A 3 1.98 2.63 -16.84
CA THR A 3 2.02 1.49 -15.93
C THR A 3 2.52 1.97 -14.57
N ILE A 4 1.70 1.79 -13.54
CA ILE A 4 2.05 2.04 -12.14
C ILE A 4 2.51 0.71 -11.56
N ALA A 5 3.67 0.70 -10.91
CA ALA A 5 4.17 -0.45 -10.19
C ALA A 5 4.28 -0.11 -8.70
N ILE A 6 3.74 -0.97 -7.84
CA ILE A 6 3.80 -0.84 -6.38
C ILE A 6 4.48 -2.09 -5.82
N LEU A 7 5.57 -1.89 -5.10
CA LEU A 7 6.26 -2.93 -4.35
C LEU A 7 5.91 -2.79 -2.86
N ILE A 8 5.45 -3.87 -2.24
CA ILE A 8 5.14 -3.93 -0.82
C ILE A 8 6.01 -5.01 -0.17
N GLY A 9 6.88 -4.62 0.74
CA GLY A 9 7.73 -5.53 1.51
C GLY A 9 6.93 -6.21 2.62
N THR A 10 7.04 -7.52 2.74
CA THR A 10 6.45 -8.29 3.84
C THR A 10 7.48 -9.25 4.44
N GLN A 11 7.18 -9.81 5.61
CA GLN A 11 8.02 -10.85 6.23
C GLN A 11 8.14 -12.12 5.37
N ALA A 12 7.18 -12.36 4.47
CA ALA A 12 7.20 -13.49 3.52
C ALA A 12 7.90 -13.15 2.20
N GLY A 13 8.49 -11.95 2.08
CA GLY A 13 9.08 -11.42 0.85
C GLY A 13 8.32 -10.21 0.30
N ALA A 14 8.69 -9.76 -0.90
CA ALA A 14 8.08 -8.59 -1.51
C ALA A 14 6.94 -8.99 -2.48
N ARG A 15 5.86 -8.20 -2.46
CA ARG A 15 4.75 -8.30 -3.41
C ARG A 15 4.85 -7.16 -4.41
N LEU A 16 4.93 -7.48 -5.69
CA LEU A 16 4.82 -6.50 -6.78
C LEU A 16 3.39 -6.48 -7.33
N LEU A 17 2.82 -5.30 -7.47
CA LEU A 17 1.54 -5.02 -8.07
C LEU A 17 1.75 -4.10 -9.27
N ALA A 18 1.09 -4.39 -10.39
CA ALA A 18 1.10 -3.56 -11.58
C ALA A 18 -0.34 -3.14 -11.91
N ALA A 19 -0.52 -1.89 -12.29
CA ALA A 19 -1.83 -1.31 -12.60
C ALA A 19 -1.73 -0.34 -13.77
N ALA A 20 -2.82 -0.22 -14.54
CA ALA A 20 -2.92 0.70 -15.68
C ALA A 20 -3.49 2.07 -15.27
N SER A 21 -4.01 2.20 -14.04
CA SER A 21 -4.59 3.44 -13.52
C SER A 21 -4.30 3.62 -12.03
N GLU A 22 -4.33 4.87 -11.56
CA GLU A 22 -4.15 5.21 -10.14
C GLU A 22 -5.19 4.51 -9.26
N ARG A 23 -6.45 4.47 -9.71
CA ARG A 23 -7.55 3.82 -8.98
C ARG A 23 -7.32 2.31 -8.81
N GLU A 24 -6.93 1.64 -9.88
CA GLU A 24 -6.63 0.20 -9.84
C GLU A 24 -5.43 -0.09 -8.93
N ALA A 25 -4.40 0.76 -8.98
CA ALA A 25 -3.22 0.65 -8.13
C ALA A 25 -3.59 0.77 -6.65
N ALA A 26 -4.39 1.80 -6.30
CA ALA A 26 -4.87 2.04 -4.95
C ALA A 26 -5.68 0.85 -4.43
N LEU A 27 -6.71 0.41 -5.17
CA LEU A 27 -7.58 -0.69 -4.76
C LEU A 27 -6.82 -2.01 -4.59
N SER A 28 -5.89 -2.30 -5.49
CA SER A 28 -5.09 -3.54 -5.43
C SER A 28 -4.14 -3.53 -4.23
N ALA A 29 -3.48 -2.40 -3.97
CA ALA A 29 -2.60 -2.23 -2.83
C ALA A 29 -3.37 -2.25 -1.49
N GLU A 30 -4.53 -1.59 -1.42
CA GLU A 30 -5.44 -1.65 -0.28
C GLU A 30 -5.86 -3.08 0.05
N ALA A 31 -6.39 -3.79 -0.93
CA ALA A 31 -6.85 -5.16 -0.75
C ALA A 31 -5.73 -6.07 -0.24
N PHE A 32 -4.48 -5.81 -0.65
CA PHE A 32 -3.32 -6.51 -0.12
C PHE A 32 -3.00 -6.12 1.32
N LEU A 33 -2.89 -4.82 1.62
CA LEU A 33 -2.55 -4.31 2.95
C LEU A 33 -3.56 -4.72 4.02
N LEU A 34 -4.86 -4.70 3.70
CA LEU A 34 -5.94 -5.10 4.61
C LEU A 34 -5.88 -6.59 4.99
N ARG A 35 -5.30 -7.43 4.12
CA ARG A 35 -5.08 -8.87 4.38
C ARG A 35 -3.82 -9.14 5.20
N LEU A 36 -2.92 -8.16 5.35
CA LEU A 36 -1.72 -8.36 6.16
C LEU A 36 -2.07 -8.47 7.65
N PRO A 37 -1.34 -9.32 8.40
CA PRO A 37 -1.47 -9.36 9.84
C PRO A 37 -0.98 -8.03 10.44
N VAL A 38 -1.61 -7.57 11.52
CA VAL A 38 -1.32 -6.27 12.15
C VAL A 38 0.17 -6.07 12.44
N ARG A 39 0.84 -7.14 12.92
CA ARG A 39 2.28 -7.15 13.21
C ARG A 39 3.19 -6.94 12.01
N ALA A 40 2.66 -7.04 10.79
CA ALA A 40 3.39 -6.78 9.55
C ALA A 40 3.14 -5.35 9.02
N LEU A 41 2.31 -4.55 9.72
CA LEU A 41 2.10 -3.14 9.43
C LEU A 41 2.93 -2.28 10.40
N PRO A 42 3.48 -1.15 9.94
CA PRO A 42 3.52 -0.70 8.56
C PRO A 42 4.48 -1.55 7.71
N ALA A 43 4.01 -1.95 6.54
CA ALA A 43 4.81 -2.61 5.51
C ALA A 43 5.57 -1.55 4.69
N PRO A 44 6.88 -1.75 4.42
CA PRO A 44 7.63 -0.91 3.50
C PRO A 44 6.97 -0.89 2.12
N LEU A 45 6.84 0.29 1.52
CA LEU A 45 6.22 0.45 0.21
C LEU A 45 7.05 1.33 -0.71
N TRP A 46 7.03 0.99 -2.01
CA TRP A 46 7.66 1.77 -3.06
C TRP A 46 6.73 1.86 -4.27
N VAL A 47 6.51 3.07 -4.77
CA VAL A 47 5.64 3.35 -5.91
C VAL A 47 6.48 3.89 -7.07
N GLN A 48 6.51 3.14 -8.16
CA GLN A 48 7.13 3.55 -9.42
C GLN A 48 6.03 3.93 -10.43
N CYS A 49 6.04 5.19 -10.85
CA CYS A 49 5.16 5.73 -11.87
C CYS A 49 5.93 6.80 -12.66
N ALA A 50 5.61 6.97 -13.94
CA ALA A 50 6.17 8.05 -14.75
C ALA A 50 5.70 9.44 -14.27
N ASP A 51 4.52 9.53 -13.66
CA ASP A 51 3.99 10.75 -13.07
C ASP A 51 4.32 10.82 -11.57
N PRO A 52 5.20 11.74 -11.13
CA PRO A 52 5.58 11.89 -9.74
C PRO A 52 4.42 12.36 -8.86
N ALA A 53 3.43 13.08 -9.40
CA ALA A 53 2.26 13.50 -8.65
C ALA A 53 1.37 12.29 -8.31
N VAL A 54 1.20 11.35 -9.25
CA VAL A 54 0.52 10.07 -9.00
C VAL A 54 1.26 9.24 -7.96
N SER A 55 2.60 9.14 -8.08
CA SER A 55 3.42 8.42 -7.10
C SER A 55 3.28 9.01 -5.69
N GLY A 56 3.33 10.34 -5.57
CA GLY A 56 3.14 11.05 -4.30
C GLY A 56 1.77 10.81 -3.67
N ARG A 57 0.69 10.91 -4.46
CA ARG A 57 -0.68 10.64 -4.00
C ARG A 57 -0.84 9.21 -3.51
N LEU A 58 -0.41 8.23 -4.29
CA LEU A 58 -0.49 6.81 -3.91
C LEU A 58 0.34 6.50 -2.67
N THR A 59 1.56 7.03 -2.59
CA THR A 59 2.43 6.84 -1.42
C THR A 59 1.80 7.43 -0.17
N GLY A 60 1.27 8.66 -0.24
CA GLY A 60 0.59 9.31 0.88
C GLY A 60 -0.66 8.55 1.32
N TYR A 61 -1.50 8.16 0.35
CA TYR A 61 -2.72 7.40 0.60
C TYR A 61 -2.44 6.07 1.31
N LEU A 62 -1.52 5.27 0.78
CA LEU A 62 -1.22 3.94 1.33
C LEU A 62 -0.54 4.03 2.70
N ASN A 63 0.30 5.04 2.94
CA ASN A 63 0.84 5.27 4.28
C ASN A 63 -0.25 5.67 5.29
N GLY A 64 -1.19 6.52 4.88
CA GLY A 64 -2.34 6.91 5.70
C GLY A 64 -3.19 5.70 6.09
N LEU A 65 -3.56 4.88 5.11
CA LEU A 65 -4.30 3.64 5.33
C LEU A 65 -3.60 2.72 6.34
N GLN A 66 -2.29 2.51 6.22
CA GLN A 66 -1.55 1.67 7.16
C GLN A 66 -1.57 2.24 8.58
N ALA A 67 -1.42 3.56 8.73
CA ALA A 67 -1.51 4.21 10.03
C ALA A 67 -2.89 4.05 10.67
N GLU A 68 -3.96 4.18 9.88
CA GLU A 68 -5.34 3.92 10.33
C GLU A 68 -5.52 2.46 10.77
N GLN A 69 -5.06 1.50 9.97
CA GLN A 69 -5.17 0.08 10.29
C GLN A 69 -4.42 -0.31 11.57
N VAL A 70 -3.23 0.27 11.79
CA VAL A 70 -2.49 0.08 13.05
C VAL A 70 -3.29 0.63 14.22
N ARG A 71 -3.76 1.88 14.13
CA ARG A 71 -4.54 2.53 15.22
C ARG A 71 -5.83 1.78 15.55
N GLU A 72 -6.65 1.43 14.57
CA GLU A 72 -7.92 0.76 14.83
C GLU A 72 -7.74 -0.65 15.39
N ARG A 73 -6.68 -1.35 14.98
CA ARG A 73 -6.44 -2.74 15.42
C ARG A 73 -5.76 -2.79 16.78
N ASP A 74 -4.98 -1.76 17.15
CA ASP A 74 -4.50 -1.56 18.52
C ASP A 74 -5.66 -1.22 19.47
N ALA A 75 -6.58 -0.32 19.06
CA ALA A 75 -7.76 0.04 19.85
C ALA A 75 -8.69 -1.15 20.14
N ARG A 76 -8.70 -2.16 19.26
CA ARG A 76 -9.48 -3.41 19.46
C ARG A 76 -8.79 -4.46 20.34
N ARG A 77 -7.54 -4.24 20.72
CA ARG A 77 -6.76 -5.17 21.58
C ARG A 77 -6.73 -4.77 23.05
N VAL A 78 -7.18 -3.55 23.38
CA VAL A 78 -7.35 -3.02 24.74
C VAL A 78 -8.75 -3.36 25.22
#